data_AF-A0A176RV60-F1
#
_entry.id   AF-A0A176RV60-F1
#
_cell.length_a   1.000
_cell.length_b   1.000
_cell.length_c   1.000
_cell.angle_alpha   90.00
_cell.angle_beta   90.00
_cell.angle_gamma   90.00
#
_symmetry.space_group_name_H-M   'P 1'
#
loop_
_entity.id
_entity.type
_entity.pdbx_description
1 polymer ?
#
loop_
_entity_poly.entity_id
_entity_poly.type
_entity_poly.pdbx_seq_one_letter_code
_entity_poly.pdbx_strand_id
1 'polypeptide(L)'
;MKGQQIRERLQAVVLSVRRVHPDMYLENVFDFVKYGEWKLAVEVLCDNLYEDKRYIPQDTFSDLIAVGKVLSVDSRYWKDINVEQASPESNVKQA
;
A
#
# COMPACT_ATOMS: atom_id res chain seq x y z
N MET A 1 -0.46 -17.83 -1.74
CA MET A 1 -1.32 -17.41 -0.60
C MET A 1 -2.73 -17.94 -0.82
N LYS A 2 -3.47 -18.29 0.24
CA LYS A 2 -4.91 -18.60 0.14
C LYS A 2 -5.72 -17.30 0.06
N GLY A 3 -6.96 -17.35 -0.47
CA GLY A 3 -7.80 -16.16 -0.67
C GLY A 3 -8.02 -15.31 0.59
N GLN A 4 -8.27 -15.94 1.74
CA GLN A 4 -8.40 -15.24 3.03
C GLN A 4 -7.14 -14.46 3.41
N GLN A 5 -5.95 -15.05 3.21
CA GLN A 5 -4.67 -14.39 3.52
C GLN A 5 -4.41 -13.19 2.62
N ILE A 6 -4.82 -13.27 1.35
CA ILE A 6 -4.72 -12.14 0.41
C ILE A 6 -5.58 -10.99 0.90
N ARG A 7 -6.84 -11.27 1.26
CA ARG A 7 -7.77 -10.26 1.79
C ARG A 7 -7.22 -9.60 3.05
N GLU A 8 -6.78 -10.38 4.04
CA GLU A 8 -6.28 -9.85 5.31
C GLU A 8 -5.04 -8.97 5.11
N ARG A 9 -4.10 -9.42 4.27
CA ARG A 9 -2.87 -8.66 4.00
C ARG A 9 -3.14 -7.39 3.20
N LEU A 10 -4.01 -7.45 2.20
CA LEU A 10 -4.42 -6.27 1.45
C LEU A 10 -5.16 -5.27 2.35
N GLN A 11 -6.04 -5.75 3.23
CA GLN A 11 -6.71 -4.89 4.20
C GLN A 11 -5.72 -4.21 5.15
N ALA A 12 -4.68 -4.92 5.60
CA ALA A 12 -3.61 -4.32 6.40
C ALA A 12 -2.84 -3.24 5.63
N VAL A 13 -2.55 -3.45 4.34
CA VAL A 13 -1.94 -2.44 3.47
C VAL A 13 -2.81 -1.18 3.41
N VAL A 14 -4.10 -1.31 3.08
CA VAL A 14 -5.01 -0.14 2.96
C VAL A 14 -5.14 0.60 4.29
N LEU A 15 -5.21 -0.11 5.42
CA LEU A 15 -5.23 0.50 6.76
C LEU A 15 -3.93 1.24 7.09
N SER A 16 -2.77 0.70 6.70
CA SER A 16 -1.49 1.38 6.88
C SER A 16 -1.44 2.67 6.08
N VAL A 17 -1.90 2.67 4.82
CA VAL A 17 -2.01 3.88 4.00
C VAL A 17 -2.94 4.90 4.66
N ARG A 18 -4.13 4.49 5.12
CA ARG A 18 -5.09 5.37 5.82
C ARG A 18 -4.49 6.01 7.08
N ARG A 19 -3.65 5.27 7.81
CA ARG A 19 -3.00 5.78 9.03
C ARG A 19 -1.99 6.89 8.71
N VAL A 20 -1.28 6.77 7.59
CA VAL A 20 -0.28 7.77 7.16
C VAL A 20 -0.95 8.96 6.48
N HIS A 21 -2.00 8.70 5.68
CA HIS A 21 -2.77 9.70 4.95
C HIS A 21 -4.26 9.61 5.32
N PRO A 22 -4.66 10.14 6.49
CA PRO A 22 -6.05 10.04 6.94
C PRO A 22 -7.04 10.79 6.03
N ASP A 23 -6.54 11.76 5.27
CA ASP A 23 -7.29 12.61 4.33
C ASP A 23 -7.43 12.00 2.92
N MET A 24 -6.71 10.91 2.62
CA MET A 24 -6.79 10.23 1.33
C MET A 24 -8.09 9.42 1.22
N TYR A 25 -8.82 9.58 0.12
CA TYR A 25 -10.02 8.80 -0.17
C TYR A 25 -9.64 7.36 -0.53
N LEU A 26 -10.11 6.39 0.27
CA LEU A 26 -9.80 4.96 0.11
C LEU A 26 -11.05 4.08 0.19
N GLU A 27 -12.24 4.67 0.24
CA GLU A 27 -13.53 3.99 0.41
C GLU A 27 -13.80 3.04 -0.76
N ASN A 28 -13.46 3.45 -1.99
CA ASN A 28 -13.50 2.60 -3.17
C ASN A 28 -12.57 1.38 -3.04
N VAL A 29 -11.34 1.59 -2.56
CA VAL A 29 -10.37 0.51 -2.32
C VAL A 29 -10.91 -0.47 -1.27
N PHE A 30 -11.49 0.03 -0.17
CA PHE A 30 -12.12 -0.81 0.85
C PHE A 30 -13.27 -1.66 0.28
N ASP A 31 -14.11 -1.09 -0.58
CA ASP A 31 -15.19 -1.82 -1.22
C ASP A 31 -14.67 -2.93 -2.14
N PHE A 32 -13.63 -2.66 -2.95
CA PHE A 32 -13.02 -3.69 -3.78
C PHE A 32 -12.43 -4.84 -2.94
N VAL A 33 -11.78 -4.53 -1.82
CA VAL A 33 -11.29 -5.56 -0.88
C VAL A 33 -12.45 -6.40 -0.32
N LYS A 34 -13.54 -5.74 0.07
CA LYS A 34 -14.74 -6.38 0.64
C LYS A 34 -15.42 -7.33 -0.36
N TYR A 35 -15.54 -6.92 -1.62
CA TYR A 35 -16.25 -7.67 -2.65
C TYR A 35 -15.39 -8.71 -3.39
N GLY A 36 -14.10 -8.82 -3.07
CA GLY A 36 -13.23 -9.83 -3.68
C GLY A 36 -12.48 -9.34 -4.93
N GLU A 37 -12.65 -8.08 -5.32
CA GLU A 37 -11.98 -7.45 -6.46
C GLU A 37 -10.55 -7.02 -6.10
N TRP A 38 -9.75 -7.96 -5.57
CA TRP A 38 -8.45 -7.65 -4.95
C TRP A 38 -7.42 -7.10 -5.92
N LYS A 39 -7.46 -7.56 -7.18
CA LYS A 39 -6.56 -7.05 -8.22
C LYS A 39 -6.85 -5.57 -8.47
N LEU A 40 -8.12 -5.22 -8.68
CA LEU A 40 -8.57 -3.85 -8.88
C LEU A 40 -8.30 -2.97 -7.65
N ALA A 41 -8.48 -3.51 -6.44
CA ALA A 41 -8.13 -2.81 -5.20
C ALA A 41 -6.65 -2.40 -5.16
N VAL A 42 -5.73 -3.27 -5.59
CA VAL A 42 -4.30 -2.95 -5.66
C VAL A 42 -4.03 -1.90 -6.74
N GLU A 43 -4.60 -2.06 -7.93
CA GLU A 43 -4.43 -1.13 -9.05
C GLU A 43 -4.89 0.29 -8.67
N VAL A 44 -6.11 0.42 -8.15
CA VAL A 44 -6.68 1.71 -7.72
C VAL A 44 -5.93 2.31 -6.54
N LEU A 45 -5.46 1.49 -5.58
CA LEU A 45 -4.64 2.00 -4.49
C LEU A 45 -3.33 2.62 -5.00
N CYS A 46 -2.69 1.97 -5.97
CA CYS A 46 -1.45 2.47 -6.57
C CYS A 46 -1.70 3.77 -7.35
N ASP A 47 -2.78 3.84 -8.14
CA ASP A 47 -3.15 5.03 -8.90
C ASP A 47 -3.42 6.21 -7.95
N ASN A 48 -4.22 6.01 -6.89
CA ASN A 48 -4.48 7.06 -5.92
C ASN A 48 -3.18 7.57 -5.25
N LEU A 49 -2.27 6.65 -4.88
CA LEU A 49 -0.99 7.02 -4.26
C LEU A 49 -0.11 7.85 -5.20
N TYR A 50 -0.09 7.48 -6.48
CA TYR A 50 0.69 8.17 -7.52
C TYR A 50 0.10 9.56 -7.81
N GLU A 51 -1.20 9.65 -8.06
CA GLU A 51 -1.90 10.89 -8.40
C GLU A 51 -1.80 11.93 -7.28
N ASP A 52 -2.02 11.50 -6.03
CA ASP A 52 -1.92 12.36 -4.85
C ASP A 52 -0.48 12.59 -4.39
N LYS A 53 0.52 11.99 -5.08
CA LYS A 53 1.96 12.05 -4.76
C LYS A 53 2.26 11.65 -3.31
N ARG A 54 1.49 10.71 -2.75
CA ARG A 54 1.62 10.25 -1.36
C ARG A 54 2.74 9.25 -1.22
N TYR A 55 3.47 9.34 -0.11
CA TYR A 55 4.46 8.33 0.25
C TYR A 55 3.83 7.21 1.06
N ILE A 56 4.42 6.02 1.08
CA ILE A 56 4.04 4.97 2.03
C ILE A 56 5.27 4.38 2.72
N PRO A 57 5.14 3.81 3.94
CA PRO A 57 6.26 3.16 4.61
C PRO A 57 6.79 1.97 3.80
N GLN A 58 8.12 1.74 3.86
CA GLN A 58 8.78 0.62 3.15
C GLN A 58 8.15 -0.75 3.42
N ASP A 59 7.69 -1.01 4.65
CA ASP A 59 7.02 -2.28 4.98
C ASP A 59 5.66 -2.40 4.28
N THR A 60 4.91 -1.29 4.22
CA THR A 60 3.62 -1.23 3.51
C THR A 60 3.82 -1.42 2.01
N PHE A 61 4.88 -0.82 1.44
CA PHE A 61 5.23 -1.03 0.03
C PHE A 61 5.63 -2.49 -0.28
N SER A 62 6.39 -3.11 0.61
CA SER A 62 6.79 -4.52 0.48
C SER A 62 5.59 -5.46 0.50
N ASP A 63 4.63 -5.21 1.39
CA ASP A 63 3.36 -5.95 1.45
C ASP A 63 2.49 -5.73 0.22
N LEU A 64 2.38 -4.48 -0.25
CA LEU A 64 1.66 -4.12 -1.48
C LEU A 64 2.21 -4.91 -2.68
N ILE A 65 3.53 -4.94 -2.86
CA ILE A 65 4.18 -5.71 -3.94
C ILE A 65 3.93 -7.21 -3.78
N ALA A 66 4.04 -7.74 -2.57
CA ALA A 66 3.83 -9.17 -2.34
C ALA A 66 2.41 -9.61 -2.71
N VAL A 67 1.41 -8.80 -2.35
CA VAL A 67 0.01 -9.03 -2.74
C VAL A 67 -0.18 -8.85 -4.24
N GLY A 68 0.32 -7.76 -4.82
CA GLY A 68 0.21 -7.47 -6.24
C GLY A 68 0.81 -8.55 -7.14
N LYS A 69 1.97 -9.10 -6.76
CA LYS A 69 2.60 -10.22 -7.47
C LYS A 69 1.74 -11.48 -7.46
N VAL A 70 1.11 -11.82 -6.32
CA VAL A 70 0.22 -13.00 -6.25
C VAL A 70 -1.04 -12.81 -7.09
N LEU A 71 -1.50 -11.56 -7.25
CA LEU A 71 -2.66 -11.21 -8.05
C LEU A 71 -2.36 -10.92 -9.52
N SER A 72 -1.10 -11.09 -9.94
CA SER A 72 -0.65 -10.76 -11.30
C SER A 72 -1.02 -9.33 -11.72
N VAL A 73 -0.85 -8.37 -10.80
CA VAL A 73 -0.88 -6.94 -11.10
C VAL A 73 0.43 -6.57 -11.81
N ASP A 74 0.33 -5.73 -12.84
CA ASP A 74 1.50 -5.28 -13.58
C ASP A 74 2.40 -4.43 -12.69
N SER A 75 3.70 -4.71 -12.71
CA SER A 75 4.71 -3.94 -11.98
C SER A 75 4.66 -2.43 -12.23
N ARG A 76 4.17 -1.99 -13.39
CA ARG A 76 4.03 -0.57 -13.75
C ARG A 76 3.21 0.23 -12.73
N TYR A 77 2.26 -0.38 -12.03
CA TYR A 77 1.44 0.31 -11.03
C TYR A 77 2.25 0.84 -9.84
N TRP A 78 3.34 0.19 -9.45
CA TRP A 78 4.09 0.55 -8.24
C TRP A 78 5.55 0.95 -8.50
N LYS A 79 5.94 1.19 -9.75
CA LYS A 79 7.30 1.64 -10.10
C LYS A 79 7.62 3.04 -9.58
N ASP A 80 6.62 3.90 -9.58
CA ASP A 80 6.78 5.33 -9.30
C ASP A 80 6.10 5.74 -7.98
N ILE A 81 5.77 4.78 -7.12
CA ILE A 81 5.23 5.07 -5.78
C ILE A 81 6.35 5.63 -4.90
N ASN A 82 6.07 6.75 -4.23
CA ASN A 82 6.99 7.34 -3.26
C ASN A 82 7.06 6.44 -2.02
N VAL A 83 8.27 6.05 -1.62
CA VAL A 83 8.47 5.21 -0.44
C VAL A 83 9.25 5.98 0.61
N GLU A 84 8.66 6.12 1.80
CA GLU A 84 9.37 6.63 2.96
C GLU A 84 10.32 5.54 3.46
N GLN A 85 11.62 5.83 3.34
CA GLN A 85 12.66 5.02 3.97
C GLN A 85 12.55 5.22 5.48
N ALA A 86 12.63 4.13 6.25
CA ALA A 86 12.76 4.23 7.70
C ALA A 86 13.93 5.18 8.01
N SER A 87 13.66 6.31 8.67
CA SER A 87 14.73 7.17 9.14
C SER A 87 15.62 6.34 10.06
N PRO A 88 16.94 6.20 9.78
CA PRO A 88 17.86 5.85 10.84
C PRO A 88 17.77 7.01 11.83
N GLU A 89 17.31 6.70 13.04
CA GLU A 89 17.19 7.67 14.11
C GLU A 89 18.40 8.60 14.12
N SER A 90 18.12 9.90 14.18
CA SER A 90 19.12 10.93 14.39
C SER A 90 20.03 10.48 15.53
N ASN A 91 21.28 10.18 15.20
CA ASN A 91 22.33 9.90 16.18
C ASN A 91 22.69 11.23 16.85
N VAL A 92 21.74 11.79 17.61
CA VAL A 92 21.99 12.82 18.61
C VAL A 92 22.54 12.07 19.82
N LYS A 93 23.86 11.92 19.83
CA LYS A 93 24.61 12.13 21.07
C LYS A 93 25.73 13.09 20.75
N GLN A 94 25.41 14.37 20.98
CA GLN A 94 26.40 15.31 21.48
C GLN A 94 27.04 14.69 22.73
N ALA A 95 28.36 14.55 22.70
CA ALA A 95 29.24 14.57 23.86
C ALA A 95 30.61 15.07 23.39
#